data_AF-A0A2T5H134-F1
#
_entry.id   AF-A0A2T5H134-F1
#
_cell.length_a   1.000
_cell.length_b   1.000
_cell.length_c   1.000
_cell.angle_alpha   90.00
_cell.angle_beta   90.00
_cell.angle_gamma   90.00
#
_symmetry.space_group_name_H-M   'P 1'
#
loop_
_entity.id
_entity.type
_entity.pdbx_description
1 polymer ?
#
loop_
_entity_poly.entity_id
_entity_poly.type
_entity_poly.pdbx_seq_one_letter_code
_entity_poly.pdbx_strand_id
1 'polypeptide(L)' 'MVDNRLHDEPSTVTAEHGQVMVDGPDGVAVSLTPEAAAETSDRLLDGAAEAQGQILAETRAAEERTARKTG' A
#
# COMPACT_ATOMS: atom_id res chain seq x y z
N MET A 1 12.33 -12.13 -10.64
CA MET A 1 12.39 -11.78 -9.20
C MET A 1 11.43 -10.62 -9.03
N VAL A 2 10.56 -10.62 -8.02
CA VAL A 2 9.69 -9.47 -7.77
C VAL A 2 10.57 -8.39 -7.14
N ASP A 3 10.77 -7.28 -7.84
CA ASP A 3 11.40 -6.09 -7.28
C ASP A 3 10.45 -5.53 -6.21
N ASN A 4 10.77 -5.73 -4.93
CA ASN A 4 9.95 -5.24 -3.80
C ASN A 4 10.33 -3.80 -3.41
N ARG A 5 10.48 -2.92 -4.41
CA ARG A 5 10.80 -1.51 -4.15
C ARG A 5 9.57 -0.80 -3.60
N LEU A 6 9.82 0.18 -2.73
CA LEU A 6 8.75 1.04 -2.21
C LEU A 6 8.52 2.15 -3.23
N HIS A 7 7.26 2.32 -3.64
CA HIS A 7 6.83 3.39 -4.54
C HIS A 7 5.98 4.39 -3.76
N ASP A 8 6.23 5.68 -3.99
CA ASP A 8 5.43 6.79 -3.47
C ASP A 8 4.43 7.35 -4.50
N GLU A 9 4.56 6.94 -5.77
CA GLU A 9 3.55 7.22 -6.79
C GLU A 9 2.39 6.20 -6.76
N PRO A 10 1.12 6.66 -6.82
CA PRO A 10 -0.02 5.75 -6.91
C PRO A 10 -0.09 5.08 -8.29
N SER A 11 -0.75 3.92 -8.34
CA SER A 11 -1.09 3.27 -9.62
C SER A 11 -2.19 4.04 -10.35
N THR A 12 -2.14 4.02 -11.69
CA THR A 12 -3.22 4.56 -12.53
C THR A 12 -4.33 3.52 -12.66
N VAL A 13 -5.58 3.92 -12.49
CA VAL A 13 -6.75 3.04 -12.60
C VAL A 13 -7.71 3.55 -13.67
N THR A 14 -8.02 2.71 -14.67
CA THR A 14 -8.94 3.05 -15.76
C THR A 14 -9.99 1.96 -15.96
N ALA A 15 -11.17 2.34 -16.45
CA ALA A 15 -12.25 1.40 -16.78
C ALA A 15 -12.36 1.29 -18.30
N GLU A 16 -12.12 0.10 -18.86
CA GLU A 16 -12.14 -0.15 -20.29
C GLU A 16 -12.82 -1.49 -20.59
N HIS A 17 -13.78 -1.49 -21.52
CA HIS A 17 -14.47 -2.69 -21.99
C HIS A 17 -15.06 -3.59 -20.88
N GLY A 18 -15.58 -3.01 -19.80
CA GLY A 18 -16.17 -3.75 -18.67
C GLY A 18 -15.13 -4.36 -17.72
N GLN A 19 -13.87 -3.96 -17.85
CA GLN A 19 -12.77 -4.35 -16.98
C GLN A 19 -12.16 -3.11 -16.35
N VAL A 20 -11.47 -3.30 -15.23
CA VAL A 20 -10.67 -2.28 -14.56
C VAL A 20 -9.20 -2.60 -14.78
N MET A 21 -8.47 -1.70 -15.42
CA MET A 21 -7.01 -1.80 -15.57
C MET A 21 -6.34 -1.00 -14.45
N VAL A 22 -5.32 -1.60 -13.85
CA VAL A 22 -4.45 -0.97 -12.86
C VAL A 22 -3.03 -1.04 -13.38
N ASP A 23 -2.43 0.12 -13.65
CA ASP A 23 -1.04 0.25 -14.09
C ASP A 23 -0.19 0.83 -12.97
N GLY A 24 0.69 -0.01 -12.43
CA GLY A 24 1.65 0.35 -11.40
C GLY A 24 2.89 1.07 -11.95
N PRO A 25 3.61 1.83 -11.10
CA PRO A 25 4.79 2.60 -11.49
C PRO A 25 5.93 1.77 -12.11
N ASP A 26 5.97 0.46 -11.83
CA ASP A 26 6.96 -0.47 -12.37
C ASP A 26 6.56 -1.14 -13.70
N GLY A 27 5.45 -0.70 -14.30
CA GLY A 27 4.89 -1.36 -15.48
C GLY A 27 4.14 -2.66 -15.15
N VAL A 28 3.72 -2.84 -13.89
CA VAL A 28 2.81 -3.92 -13.49
C VAL A 28 1.40 -3.51 -13.91
N ALA A 29 0.91 -4.11 -15.00
CA ALA A 29 -0.46 -3.94 -15.48
C ALA A 29 -1.30 -5.15 -15.07
N VAL A 30 -2.40 -4.93 -14.35
CA VAL A 30 -3.38 -5.99 -14.03
C VAL A 30 -4.78 -5.58 -14.49
N SER A 31 -5.55 -6.56 -14.99
CA SER A 31 -6.96 -6.36 -15.35
C SER A 31 -7.84 -7.11 -14.35
N LEU A 32 -8.83 -6.40 -13.81
CA LEU A 32 -9.77 -6.89 -12.82
C LEU A 32 -11.19 -6.80 -13.34
N THR A 33 -12.07 -7.69 -12.88
CA THR A 33 -13.51 -7.45 -13.01
C THR A 33 -13.93 -6.29 -12.10
N PRO A 34 -15.07 -5.63 -12.35
CA PRO A 34 -15.54 -4.53 -11.51
C PRO A 34 -15.65 -4.93 -10.02
N GLU A 35 -16.16 -6.13 -9.74
CA GLU A 35 -16.32 -6.65 -8.37
C GLU A 35 -14.96 -6.91 -7.72
N ALA A 36 -14.02 -7.50 -8.46
CA ALA A 36 -12.67 -7.75 -7.94
C ALA A 36 -11.91 -6.44 -7.68
N ALA A 37 -12.12 -5.42 -8.52
CA ALA A 37 -11.53 -4.09 -8.33
C ALA A 37 -12.06 -3.40 -7.07
N ALA A 38 -13.38 -3.45 -6.85
CA ALA A 38 -14.00 -2.88 -5.65
C ALA A 38 -13.46 -3.55 -4.37
N GLU A 39 -13.44 -4.89 -4.34
CA GLU A 39 -12.94 -5.63 -3.19
C GLU A 39 -11.43 -5.42 -2.96
N THR A 40 -10.65 -5.26 -4.03
CA THR A 40 -9.22 -4.94 -3.95
C THR A 40 -8.99 -3.53 -3.40
N SER A 41 -9.82 -2.56 -3.79
CA SER A 41 -9.82 -1.20 -3.25
C SER A 41 -9.96 -1.22 -1.72
N ASP A 42 -10.94 -1.98 -1.21
CA ASP A 42 -11.20 -2.05 0.23
C ASP A 42 -10.01 -2.67 0.98
N ARG A 43 -9.45 -3.77 0.45
CA ARG A 43 -8.25 -4.40 1.03
C ARG A 43 -7.03 -3.48 1.03
N LEU A 44 -6.85 -2.68 -0.03
CA LEU A 44 -5.76 -1.71 -0.13
C LEU A 44 -5.93 -0.60 0.91
N LEU A 45 -7.15 -0.11 1.10
CA LEU A 45 -7.44 0.90 2.11
C LEU A 45 -7.19 0.38 3.53
N ASP A 46 -7.65 -0.83 3.84
CA ASP A 46 -7.41 -1.48 5.12
C ASP A 46 -5.91 -1.69 5.38
N GLY A 47 -5.18 -2.20 4.39
CA GLY A 47 -3.73 -2.39 4.48
C GLY A 47 -2.97 -1.07 4.68
N ALA A 48 -3.40 0.01 4.02
CA ALA A 48 -2.81 1.34 4.22
C ALA A 48 -3.05 1.85 5.65
N ALA A 49 -4.26 1.68 6.19
CA ALA A 49 -4.57 2.07 7.56
C ALA A 49 -3.74 1.28 8.58
N GLU A 50 -3.58 -0.03 8.37
CA GLU A 50 -2.74 -0.88 9.23
C GLU A 50 -1.27 -0.43 9.20
N ALA A 51 -0.71 -0.20 8.01
CA ALA A 51 0.66 0.26 7.85
C ALA A 51 0.92 1.61 8.56
N GLN A 52 -0.04 2.55 8.50
CA GLN A 52 0.05 3.81 9.24
C GLN A 52 0.07 3.57 10.77
N GLY A 53 -0.73 2.62 11.26
CA GLY A 53 -0.70 2.19 12.65
C GLY A 53 0.66 1.63 13.06
N GLN A 54 1.27 0.81 12.21
CA GLN A 54 2.60 0.24 12.42
C GLN A 54 3.68 1.32 12.49
N ILE A 55 3.68 2.28 11.56
CA ILE A 55 4.62 3.42 11.56
C ILE A 55 4.54 4.19 12.88
N LEU A 56 3.33 4.47 13.38
CA LEU A 56 3.14 5.18 14.64
C LEU A 56 3.65 4.38 15.84
N ALA A 57 3.38 3.07 15.87
CA ALA A 57 3.85 2.18 16.94
C ALA A 57 5.38 2.09 16.98
N GLU A 58 6.02 1.93 15.82
CA GLU A 58 7.48 1.90 15.69
C GLU A 58 8.14 3.20 16.14
N THR A 59 7.54 4.34 15.78
CA THR A 59 8.02 5.68 16.18
C THR A 59 8.04 5.81 17.71
N ARG A 60 6.93 5.46 18.38
CA ARG A 60 6.84 5.50 19.86
C ARG A 60 7.84 4.55 20.52
N ALA A 61 7.97 3.34 20.01
CA ALA A 61 8.92 2.36 20.53
C ALA A 61 10.39 2.82 20.35
N ALA A 62 10.70 3.59 19.31
CA ALA A 62 12.02 4.20 19.14
C ALA A 62 12.28 5.27 20.22
N GLU A 63 11.33 6.17 20.47
CA GLU A 63 11.44 7.21 21.50
C GLU A 63 11.70 6.63 22.90
N GLU A 64 10.93 5.61 23.30
CA GLU A 64 11.09 4.93 24.59
C GLU A 64 12.44 4.23 24.75
N ARG A 65 12.95 3.60 23.68
CA ARG A 65 14.27 2.97 23.68
C ARG A 65 15.39 4.00 23.82
N THR A 66 15.23 5.16 23.21
CA THR A 66 16.20 6.25 23.29
C THR A 66 16.24 6.83 24.71
N ALA A 67 15.07 7.05 25.33
CA ALA A 67 14.95 7.52 26.71
C ALA A 67 15.61 6.56 27.73
N ARG A 68 15.51 5.24 27.51
CA ARG A 68 16.14 4.23 28.39
C ARG A 68 17.66 4.13 28.23
N LYS A 69 18.23 4.57 27.11
CA LYS A 69 19.68 4.49 26.83
C LYS A 69 20.46 5.69 27.39
N THR A 70 19.78 6.79 27.70
CA THR A 70 20.39 8.06 28.14
C THR A 70 20.25 8.31 29.65
N GLY A 71 19.51 7.46 30.37
CA GLY A 71 19.43 7.45 31.84
C GLY A 71 20.29 6.34 32.45
#